data_AF-A0A957NWB8-F1
#
_entry.id   AF-A0A957NWB8-F1
#
_cell.length_a   1.000
_cell.length_b   1.000
_cell.length_c   1.000
_cell.angle_alpha   90.00
_cell.angle_beta   90.00
_cell.angle_gamma   90.00
#
_symmetry.space_group_name_H-M   'P 1'
#
loop_
_entity.id
_entity.type
_entity.pdbx_description
1 polymer ?
#
loop_
_entity_poly.entity_id
_entity_poly.type
_entity_poly.pdbx_seq_one_letter_code
_entity_poly.pdbx_strand_id
1 'polypeptide(L)'
;TATALVALGLEALLFVAYPDTMHRLISVVAMAAALVVLLLEQELPEGIHVVIALFAVLAIYLWRNEVYLRSSPKLAAYWSAAAYGTLLVLAGLCVLPLIGQPDTTKWWISTAALGLGLLYLWDQILRELEISRQSGPALCLLAGVGLLLIPTYQTPGILAALIGLLLAFWRSNNLQMGLSSAFLLFFIGVYYYNLDFTLLEKSYILLGTGAALLVIRLGLLRWGRREGT
;
A
#
# COMPACT_ATOMS: atom_id res chain seq x y z
N THR A 1 17.19 8.35 22.67
CA THR A 1 18.06 8.30 21.46
C THR A 1 18.98 7.09 21.48
N ALA A 2 19.80 6.90 22.53
CA ALA A 2 20.68 5.72 22.65
C ALA A 2 19.90 4.39 22.64
N THR A 3 18.72 4.34 23.29
CA THR A 3 17.83 3.17 23.32
C THR A 3 17.32 2.80 21.92
N ALA A 4 16.83 3.77 21.14
CA ALA A 4 16.33 3.54 19.79
C ALA A 4 17.44 3.07 18.83
N LEU A 5 18.64 3.64 18.93
CA LEU A 5 19.81 3.20 18.16
C LEU A 5 20.26 1.78 18.53
N VAL A 6 20.28 1.45 19.82
CA VAL A 6 20.59 0.09 20.30
C VAL A 6 19.53 -0.90 19.81
N ALA A 7 18.25 -0.55 19.88
CA ALA A 7 17.17 -1.37 19.36
C ALA A 7 17.31 -1.61 17.84
N LEU A 8 17.59 -0.56 17.05
CA LEU A 8 17.85 -0.69 15.61
C LEU A 8 19.02 -1.64 15.31
N GLY A 9 20.15 -1.48 16.02
CA GLY A 9 21.31 -2.34 15.84
C GLY A 9 21.05 -3.78 16.26
N LEU A 10 20.33 -3.99 17.36
CA LEU A 10 19.94 -5.31 17.84
C LEU A 10 19.00 -6.00 16.87
N GLU A 11 17.96 -5.33 16.37
CA GLU A 11 17.01 -5.94 15.44
C GLU A 11 17.66 -6.23 14.07
N ALA A 12 18.58 -5.39 13.61
CA ALA A 12 19.40 -5.69 12.43
C ALA A 12 20.27 -6.94 12.64
N LEU A 13 20.86 -7.09 13.83
CA LEU A 13 21.62 -8.29 14.19
C LEU A 13 20.73 -9.53 14.25
N LEU A 14 19.55 -9.44 14.88
CA LEU A 14 18.60 -10.54 14.99
C LEU A 14 18.06 -10.97 13.61
N PHE A 15 17.79 -10.01 12.73
CA PHE A 15 17.39 -10.30 11.35
C PHE A 15 18.44 -11.13 10.60
N VAL A 16 19.73 -10.87 10.82
CA VAL A 16 20.83 -11.60 10.17
C VAL A 16 21.14 -12.93 10.86
N ALA A 17 21.22 -12.93 12.19
CA ALA A 17 21.71 -14.06 12.98
C ALA A 17 20.66 -15.16 13.18
N TYR A 18 19.39 -14.79 13.31
CA TYR A 18 18.35 -15.75 13.67
C TYR A 18 17.78 -16.44 12.42
N PRO A 19 17.65 -17.78 12.39
CA PRO A 19 17.22 -18.50 11.17
C PRO A 19 15.71 -18.49 10.93
N ASP A 20 14.90 -18.20 11.96
CA ASP A 20 13.44 -18.27 11.88
C ASP A 20 12.82 -17.08 11.11
N THR A 21 11.93 -17.39 10.17
CA THR A 21 11.29 -16.39 9.29
C THR A 21 10.35 -15.46 10.05
N MET A 22 9.64 -15.97 11.08
CA MET A 22 8.71 -15.14 11.86
C MET A 22 9.46 -14.13 12.71
N HIS A 23 10.57 -14.53 13.34
CA HIS A 23 11.45 -13.61 14.06
C HIS A 23 12.00 -12.52 13.16
N ARG A 24 12.46 -12.87 11.95
CA ARG A 24 12.95 -11.88 10.98
C ARG A 24 11.87 -10.88 10.57
N LEU A 25 10.63 -11.34 10.39
CA LEU A 25 9.50 -10.46 10.09
C LEU A 25 9.26 -9.48 11.24
N ILE A 26 9.27 -9.98 12.48
CA ILE A 26 9.13 -9.14 13.67
C ILE A 26 10.28 -8.13 13.74
N SER A 27 11.52 -8.52 13.45
CA SER A 27 12.65 -7.60 13.42
C SER A 27 12.49 -6.49 12.38
N VAL A 28 11.92 -6.76 11.19
CA VAL A 28 11.64 -5.69 10.21
C VAL A 28 10.63 -4.68 10.76
N VAL A 29 9.59 -5.15 11.45
CA VAL A 29 8.59 -4.27 12.08
C VAL A 29 9.19 -3.49 13.25
N ALA A 30 9.98 -4.16 14.11
CA ALA A 30 10.64 -3.55 15.24
C ALA A 30 11.70 -2.52 14.82
N MET A 31 12.45 -2.78 13.74
CA MET A 31 13.36 -1.80 13.14
C MET A 31 12.61 -0.55 12.67
N ALA A 32 11.47 -0.72 12.00
CA ALA A 32 10.66 0.42 11.57
C ALA A 32 10.13 1.22 12.76
N ALA A 33 9.62 0.54 13.79
CA ALA A 33 9.15 1.18 15.02
C ALA A 33 10.28 1.96 15.72
N ALA A 34 11.46 1.35 15.85
CA ALA A 34 12.63 1.99 16.44
C ALA A 34 13.09 3.21 15.62
N LEU A 35 12.99 3.15 14.29
CA LEU A 35 13.27 4.29 13.42
C LEU A 35 12.27 5.43 13.62
N VAL A 36 10.98 5.12 13.77
CA VAL A 36 9.95 6.13 14.09
C VAL A 36 10.21 6.75 15.46
N VAL A 37 10.49 5.95 16.49
CA VAL A 37 10.84 6.46 17.82
C VAL A 37 12.07 7.37 17.76
N LEU A 38 13.10 6.97 17.01
CA LEU A 38 14.30 7.79 16.82
C LEU A 38 13.97 9.15 16.19
N LEU A 39 13.09 9.19 15.18
CA LEU A 39 12.65 10.44 14.56
C LEU A 39 11.89 11.36 15.54
N LEU A 40 11.02 10.77 16.36
CA LEU A 40 10.28 11.50 17.37
C LEU A 40 11.20 12.08 18.46
N GLU A 41 12.15 11.28 18.95
CA GLU A 41 13.13 11.73 19.97
C GLU A 41 14.07 12.82 19.46
N GLN A 42 14.33 12.87 18.15
CA GLN A 42 15.18 13.89 17.53
C GLN A 42 14.38 15.12 17.07
N GLU A 43 13.09 15.20 17.38
CA GLU A 43 12.20 16.28 16.95
C GLU A 43 12.16 16.46 15.41
N LEU A 44 12.30 15.36 14.66
CA LEU A 44 12.27 15.31 13.20
C LEU A 44 11.02 14.54 12.67
N PRO A 45 9.78 14.98 13.00
CA PRO A 45 8.57 14.26 12.60
C PRO A 45 8.40 14.15 11.07
N GLU A 46 8.87 15.15 10.33
CA GLU A 46 8.87 15.19 8.87
C GLU A 46 9.72 14.06 8.23
N GLY A 47 10.66 13.47 9.00
CA GLY A 47 11.45 12.32 8.57
C GLY A 47 10.60 11.09 8.26
N ILE A 48 9.35 11.02 8.75
CA ILE A 48 8.42 9.92 8.48
C ILE A 48 8.15 9.74 6.99
N HIS A 49 8.15 10.83 6.21
CA HIS A 49 7.94 10.79 4.76
C HIS A 49 9.09 10.08 4.05
N VAL A 50 10.32 10.28 4.52
CA VAL A 50 11.51 9.58 4.01
C VAL A 50 11.44 8.10 4.35
N VAL A 51 11.00 7.75 5.55
CA VAL A 51 10.82 6.35 5.96
C VAL A 51 9.77 5.65 5.09
N ILE A 52 8.61 6.28 4.88
CA ILE A 52 7.57 5.73 4.00
C ILE A 52 8.10 5.53 2.58
N ALA A 53 8.79 6.52 2.01
CA ALA A 53 9.38 6.41 0.68
C ALA A 53 10.44 5.29 0.60
N LEU A 54 11.30 5.18 1.61
CA LEU A 54 12.34 4.15 1.69
C LEU A 54 11.72 2.75 1.72
N PHE A 55 10.71 2.53 2.56
CA PHE A 55 10.03 1.24 2.65
C PHE A 55 9.23 0.92 1.37
N ALA A 56 8.69 1.93 0.67
CA ALA A 56 8.02 1.73 -0.61
C ALA A 56 9.01 1.29 -1.71
N VAL A 57 10.16 1.97 -1.80
CA VAL A 57 11.24 1.58 -2.72
C VAL A 57 11.75 0.19 -2.39
N LEU A 58 11.93 -0.12 -1.10
CA LEU A 58 12.39 -1.44 -0.66
C LEU A 58 11.38 -2.54 -1.00
N ALA A 59 10.08 -2.31 -0.78
CA ALA A 59 9.03 -3.25 -1.18
C ALA A 59 9.06 -3.49 -2.69
N ILE A 60 9.09 -2.42 -3.50
CA ILE A 60 9.17 -2.51 -4.97
C ILE A 60 10.42 -3.30 -5.39
N TYR A 61 11.58 -3.03 -4.78
CA TYR A 61 12.83 -3.71 -5.08
C TYR A 61 12.78 -5.21 -4.74
N LEU A 62 12.28 -5.57 -3.56
CA LEU A 62 12.20 -6.96 -3.10
C LEU A 62 11.27 -7.80 -3.97
N TRP A 63 10.11 -7.26 -4.34
CA TRP A 63 9.12 -7.96 -5.18
C TRP A 63 9.53 -8.00 -6.65
N ARG A 64 10.23 -6.97 -7.15
CA ARG A 64 10.80 -6.99 -8.50
C ARG A 64 11.86 -8.09 -8.65
N ASN A 65 12.71 -8.26 -7.65
CA ASN A 65 13.82 -9.21 -7.69
C ASN A 65 13.45 -10.57 -7.06
N GLU A 66 12.16 -10.89 -6.94
CA GLU A 66 11.70 -12.13 -6.29
C GLU A 66 12.37 -13.38 -6.88
N VAL A 67 12.42 -13.50 -8.22
CA VAL A 67 13.01 -14.67 -8.90
C VAL A 67 14.47 -14.87 -8.51
N TYR A 68 15.25 -13.79 -8.49
CA TYR A 68 16.67 -13.85 -8.13
C TYR A 68 16.83 -14.17 -6.63
N LEU A 69 16.08 -13.51 -5.76
CA LEU A 69 16.22 -13.61 -4.31
C LEU A 69 15.67 -14.93 -3.75
N ARG A 70 14.67 -15.54 -4.39
CA ARG A 70 14.17 -16.88 -4.03
C ARG A 70 15.01 -18.03 -4.58
N SER A 71 15.88 -17.78 -5.57
CA SER A 71 16.65 -18.86 -6.20
C SER A 71 17.65 -19.53 -5.26
N SER A 72 18.14 -18.81 -4.25
CA SER A 72 19.00 -19.36 -3.20
C SER A 72 18.19 -19.71 -1.95
N PRO A 73 18.32 -20.94 -1.39
CA PRO A 73 17.61 -21.35 -0.17
C PRO A 73 17.88 -20.42 1.02
N LYS A 74 19.11 -19.91 1.12
CA LYS A 74 19.48 -18.95 2.17
C LYS A 74 18.73 -17.63 1.99
N LEU A 75 18.76 -17.07 0.78
CA LEU A 75 18.14 -15.76 0.48
C LEU A 75 16.61 -15.82 0.51
N ALA A 76 16.00 -16.96 0.20
CA ALA A 76 14.55 -17.13 0.21
C ALA A 76 13.91 -16.81 1.58
N ALA A 77 14.57 -17.21 2.68
CA ALA A 77 14.09 -16.93 4.03
C ALA A 77 14.24 -15.45 4.43
N TYR A 78 15.33 -14.78 4.00
CA TYR A 78 15.48 -13.33 4.20
C TYR A 78 14.46 -12.55 3.38
N TRP A 79 14.29 -12.95 2.12
CA TRP A 79 13.39 -12.31 1.19
C TRP A 79 11.94 -12.37 1.67
N SER A 80 11.45 -13.53 2.12
CA SER A 80 10.05 -13.66 2.55
C SER A 80 9.76 -12.76 3.75
N ALA A 81 10.60 -12.82 4.78
CA ALA A 81 10.46 -11.97 5.96
C ALA A 81 10.54 -10.47 5.59
N ALA A 82 11.51 -10.07 4.76
CA ALA A 82 11.65 -8.67 4.34
C ALA A 82 10.50 -8.20 3.45
N ALA A 83 10.06 -9.01 2.48
CA ALA A 83 9.04 -8.62 1.51
C ALA A 83 7.67 -8.46 2.16
N TYR A 84 7.27 -9.37 3.06
CA TYR A 84 6.02 -9.23 3.81
C TYR A 84 6.15 -8.19 4.93
N GLY A 85 7.27 -8.18 5.65
CA GLY A 85 7.52 -7.21 6.71
C GLY A 85 7.50 -5.76 6.21
N THR A 86 8.09 -5.48 5.05
CA THR A 86 8.07 -4.13 4.46
C THR A 86 6.66 -3.67 4.07
N LEU A 87 5.80 -4.57 3.58
CA LEU A 87 4.40 -4.24 3.31
C LEU A 87 3.60 -3.99 4.59
N LEU A 88 3.81 -4.80 5.63
CA LEU A 88 3.19 -4.59 6.94
C LEU A 88 3.62 -3.25 7.54
N VAL A 89 4.92 -2.94 7.45
CA VAL A 89 5.46 -1.66 7.90
C VAL A 89 4.86 -0.50 7.11
N LEU A 90 4.79 -0.59 5.78
CA LEU A 90 4.17 0.46 4.96
C LEU A 90 2.73 0.73 5.37
N ALA A 91 1.94 -0.32 5.57
CA ALA A 91 0.57 -0.19 6.05
C ALA A 91 0.55 0.46 7.44
N GLY A 92 1.35 -0.02 8.39
CA GLY A 92 1.43 0.54 9.74
C GLY A 92 1.85 2.01 9.77
N LEU A 93 2.87 2.40 8.99
CA LEU A 93 3.32 3.78 8.87
C LEU A 93 2.24 4.68 8.27
N CYS A 94 1.42 4.15 7.35
CA CYS A 94 0.31 4.90 6.77
C CYS A 94 -0.93 4.96 7.68
N VAL A 95 -0.97 4.21 8.79
CA VAL A 95 -2.00 4.34 9.85
C VAL A 95 -1.73 5.56 10.74
N LEU A 96 -0.46 5.91 10.92
CA LEU A 96 -0.01 7.04 11.76
C LEU A 96 -0.79 8.36 11.52
N PRO A 97 -0.97 8.86 10.28
CA PRO A 97 -1.77 10.07 10.05
C PRO A 97 -3.19 10.00 10.60
N LEU A 98 -3.79 8.82 10.64
CA LEU A 98 -5.18 8.63 11.07
C LEU A 98 -5.35 8.71 12.59
N ILE A 99 -4.27 8.47 13.34
CA ILE A 99 -4.23 8.63 14.80
C ILE A 99 -3.64 9.99 15.21
N GLY A 100 -3.40 10.89 14.25
CA GLY A 100 -2.86 12.23 14.50
C GLY A 100 -1.41 12.23 14.98
N GLN A 101 -0.62 11.21 14.62
CA GLN A 101 0.77 11.07 15.02
C GLN A 101 1.64 10.70 13.81
N PRO A 102 2.89 11.18 13.69
CA PRO A 102 3.35 12.43 14.29
C PRO A 102 2.49 13.62 13.81
N ASP A 103 2.52 14.72 14.57
CA ASP A 103 1.90 16.00 14.16
C ASP A 103 2.71 16.60 13.00
N THR A 104 2.45 16.11 11.78
CA THR A 104 2.98 16.65 10.53
C THR A 104 1.83 17.08 9.62
N THR A 105 2.03 18.21 8.97
CA THR A 105 1.06 18.81 8.05
C THR A 105 1.32 18.42 6.59
N LYS A 106 2.43 17.71 6.30
CA LYS A 106 2.93 17.50 4.93
C LYS A 106 2.76 16.08 4.40
N TRP A 107 1.69 15.39 4.80
CA TRP A 107 1.35 14.04 4.31
C TRP A 107 1.29 13.91 2.79
N TRP A 108 1.06 15.00 2.08
CA TRP A 108 1.16 15.06 0.62
C TRP A 108 2.53 14.67 0.07
N ILE A 109 3.61 14.82 0.83
CA ILE A 109 4.96 14.37 0.44
C ILE A 109 5.00 12.84 0.35
N SER A 110 4.42 12.15 1.34
CA SER A 110 4.27 10.69 1.29
C SER A 110 3.39 10.27 0.12
N THR A 111 2.28 10.98 -0.11
CA THR A 111 1.38 10.72 -1.25
C THR A 111 2.11 10.88 -2.58
N ALA A 112 2.90 11.95 -2.75
CA ALA A 112 3.70 12.18 -3.94
C ALA A 112 4.76 11.09 -4.13
N ALA A 113 5.49 10.71 -3.07
CA ALA A 113 6.50 9.66 -3.13
C ALA A 113 5.90 8.30 -3.52
N LEU A 114 4.77 7.92 -2.92
CA LEU A 114 4.05 6.69 -3.26
C LEU A 114 3.44 6.78 -4.67
N GLY A 115 2.94 7.95 -5.08
CA GLY A 115 2.46 8.20 -6.44
C GLY A 115 3.55 7.97 -7.49
N LEU A 116 4.76 8.47 -7.25
CA LEU A 116 5.92 8.20 -8.10
C LEU A 116 6.26 6.70 -8.12
N GLY A 117 6.19 6.01 -6.97
CA GLY A 117 6.36 4.57 -6.89
C GLY A 117 5.33 3.80 -7.73
N LEU A 118 4.07 4.24 -7.72
CA LEU A 118 2.99 3.64 -8.49
C LEU A 118 3.17 3.87 -10.01
N LEU A 119 3.59 5.08 -10.41
CA LEU A 119 3.94 5.39 -11.80
C LEU A 119 5.15 4.57 -12.28
N TYR A 120 6.14 4.36 -11.42
CA TYR A 120 7.27 3.49 -11.72
C TYR A 120 6.82 2.04 -11.93
N LEU A 121 5.95 1.51 -11.06
CA LEU A 121 5.39 0.16 -11.22
C LEU A 121 4.58 0.03 -12.52
N TRP A 122 3.76 1.04 -12.84
CA TRP A 122 3.03 1.09 -14.10
C TRP A 122 3.97 0.96 -15.31
N ASP A 123 5.09 1.71 -15.33
CA ASP A 123 6.05 1.64 -16.44
C ASP A 123 6.74 0.27 -16.52
N GLN A 124 7.12 -0.31 -15.37
CA GLN A 124 7.75 -1.63 -15.32
C GLN A 124 6.82 -2.73 -15.83
N ILE A 125 5.56 -2.72 -15.39
CA ILE A 125 4.56 -3.72 -15.79
C ILE A 125 4.30 -3.64 -17.30
N LEU A 126 4.14 -2.43 -17.86
CA LEU A 126 3.94 -2.27 -19.30
C LEU A 126 5.14 -2.75 -20.11
N ARG A 127 6.37 -2.48 -19.65
CA ARG A 127 7.59 -2.98 -20.31
C ARG A 127 7.67 -4.50 -20.29
N GLU A 128 7.33 -5.14 -19.17
CA GLU A 128 7.35 -6.61 -19.06
C GLU A 128 6.26 -7.27 -19.90
N LEU A 129 5.10 -6.61 -20.06
CA LEU A 129 4.01 -7.07 -20.93
C LEU A 129 4.16 -6.66 -22.39
N GLU A 130 5.24 -5.97 -22.76
CA GLU A 130 5.50 -5.43 -24.10
C GLU A 130 4.35 -4.53 -24.65
N ILE A 131 3.60 -3.91 -23.75
CA ILE A 131 2.48 -3.03 -24.11
C ILE A 131 2.99 -1.62 -24.38
N SER A 132 2.63 -1.05 -25.54
CA SER A 132 2.94 0.34 -25.85
C SER A 132 2.33 1.30 -24.82
N ARG A 133 3.12 2.27 -24.36
CA ARG A 133 2.67 3.34 -23.45
C ARG A 133 1.53 4.19 -24.01
N GLN A 134 1.41 4.24 -25.34
CA GLN A 134 0.37 4.99 -26.03
C GLN A 134 -0.87 4.14 -26.34
N SER A 135 -0.88 2.87 -25.92
CA SER A 135 -2.07 2.04 -26.08
C SER A 135 -3.21 2.59 -25.21
N GLY A 136 -4.44 2.44 -25.69
CA GLY A 136 -5.65 2.83 -24.95
C GLY A 136 -5.66 2.28 -23.50
N PRO A 137 -5.38 0.98 -23.26
CA PRO A 137 -5.31 0.43 -21.91
C PRO A 137 -4.24 1.08 -21.02
N ALA A 138 -3.06 1.38 -21.56
CA ALA A 138 -1.98 2.04 -20.81
C ALA A 138 -2.38 3.46 -20.38
N LEU A 139 -3.01 4.21 -21.28
CA LEU A 139 -3.54 5.55 -20.98
C LEU A 139 -4.68 5.51 -19.97
N CYS A 140 -5.58 4.52 -20.05
CA CYS A 140 -6.63 4.32 -19.06
C CYS A 140 -6.06 4.04 -17.66
N LEU A 141 -5.02 3.21 -17.56
CA LEU A 141 -4.34 2.94 -16.28
C LEU A 141 -3.66 4.21 -15.74
N LEU A 142 -2.96 4.96 -16.60
CA LEU A 142 -2.33 6.21 -16.21
C LEU A 142 -3.35 7.25 -15.74
N ALA A 143 -4.47 7.36 -16.45
CA ALA A 143 -5.60 8.22 -16.06
C ALA A 143 -6.20 7.77 -14.71
N GLY A 144 -6.32 6.46 -14.47
CA GLY A 144 -6.75 5.91 -13.19
C GLY A 144 -5.81 6.28 -12.05
N VAL A 145 -4.49 6.16 -12.24
CA VAL A 145 -3.48 6.60 -11.27
C VAL A 145 -3.62 8.10 -10.98
N GLY A 146 -3.72 8.93 -12.03
CA GLY A 146 -3.91 10.37 -11.90
C GLY A 146 -5.18 10.74 -11.15
N LEU A 147 -6.29 10.07 -11.46
CA LEU A 147 -7.59 10.28 -10.80
C LEU A 147 -7.54 9.90 -9.32
N LEU A 148 -6.77 8.87 -8.94
CA LEU A 148 -6.62 8.44 -7.55
C LEU A 148 -5.73 9.37 -6.73
N LEU A 149 -4.76 10.06 -7.34
CA LEU A 149 -3.88 11.00 -6.63
C LEU A 149 -4.62 12.23 -6.08
N ILE A 150 -5.72 12.64 -6.73
CA ILE A 150 -6.51 13.81 -6.32
C ILE A 150 -7.20 13.59 -4.96
N PRO A 151 -8.06 12.57 -4.77
CA PRO A 151 -8.72 12.33 -3.48
C PRO A 151 -7.75 11.82 -2.41
N THR A 152 -6.62 11.22 -2.78
CA THR A 152 -5.67 10.64 -1.82
C THR A 152 -4.60 11.63 -1.34
N TYR A 153 -4.73 12.92 -1.65
CA TYR A 153 -3.73 13.95 -1.33
C TYR A 153 -3.21 13.90 0.11
N GLN A 154 -4.08 13.70 1.11
CA GLN A 154 -3.70 13.56 2.53
C GLN A 154 -3.78 12.13 3.07
N THR A 155 -4.03 11.14 2.22
CA THR A 155 -4.28 9.76 2.64
C THR A 155 -3.34 8.79 1.94
N PRO A 156 -2.03 8.82 2.28
CA PRO A 156 -1.01 8.01 1.61
C PRO A 156 -1.27 6.50 1.72
N GLY A 157 -2.05 6.05 2.71
CA GLY A 157 -2.36 4.63 2.92
C GLY A 157 -3.08 3.95 1.75
N ILE A 158 -3.94 4.67 1.03
CA ILE A 158 -4.61 4.11 -0.16
C ILE A 158 -3.57 3.80 -1.25
N LEU A 159 -2.63 4.70 -1.49
CA LEU A 159 -1.56 4.48 -2.49
C LEU A 159 -0.61 3.37 -2.06
N ALA A 160 -0.25 3.29 -0.78
CA ALA A 160 0.58 2.20 -0.26
C ALA A 160 -0.10 0.83 -0.46
N ALA A 161 -1.41 0.73 -0.18
CA ALA A 161 -2.17 -0.49 -0.41
C ALA A 161 -2.27 -0.84 -1.89
N LEU A 162 -2.44 0.15 -2.77
CA LEU A 162 -2.44 -0.05 -4.23
C LEU A 162 -1.08 -0.54 -4.75
N ILE A 163 0.03 0.01 -4.27
CA ILE A 163 1.38 -0.50 -4.58
C ILE A 163 1.47 -1.98 -4.20
N GLY A 164 1.05 -2.34 -2.98
CA GLY A 164 1.02 -3.72 -2.53
C GLY A 164 0.17 -4.62 -3.42
N LEU A 165 -1.01 -4.15 -3.83
CA LEU A 165 -1.94 -4.88 -4.68
C LEU A 165 -1.39 -5.08 -6.10
N LEU A 166 -0.79 -4.04 -6.70
CA LEU A 166 -0.15 -4.14 -8.02
C LEU A 166 1.05 -5.09 -7.99
N LEU A 167 1.87 -5.04 -6.94
CA LEU A 167 2.98 -5.99 -6.76
C LEU A 167 2.47 -7.43 -6.61
N ALA A 168 1.41 -7.64 -5.83
CA ALA A 168 0.79 -8.95 -5.67
C ALA A 168 0.23 -9.49 -6.98
N PHE A 169 -0.41 -8.63 -7.77
CA PHE A 169 -0.92 -8.96 -9.10
C PHE A 169 0.21 -9.33 -10.05
N TRP A 170 1.24 -8.48 -10.13
CA TRP A 170 2.40 -8.65 -11.00
C TRP A 170 3.16 -9.95 -10.74
N ARG A 171 3.21 -10.39 -9.47
CA ARG A 171 3.88 -11.64 -9.06
C ARG A 171 2.94 -12.81 -8.85
N SER A 172 1.64 -12.65 -9.13
CA SER A 172 0.61 -13.68 -8.94
C SER A 172 0.61 -14.30 -7.54
N ASN A 173 0.89 -13.50 -6.50
CA ASN A 173 1.01 -13.97 -5.13
C ASN A 173 -0.32 -13.81 -4.37
N ASN A 174 -1.04 -14.92 -4.19
CA ASN A 174 -2.38 -14.92 -3.56
C ASN A 174 -2.36 -14.41 -2.10
N LEU A 175 -1.30 -14.70 -1.34
CA LEU A 175 -1.19 -14.25 0.05
C LEU A 175 -1.03 -12.72 0.11
N GLN A 176 -0.12 -12.18 -0.71
CA GLN A 176 0.08 -10.74 -0.81
C GLN A 176 -1.15 -10.03 -1.38
N MET A 177 -1.87 -10.68 -2.31
CA MET A 177 -3.11 -10.17 -2.88
C MET A 177 -4.18 -10.01 -1.80
N GLY A 178 -4.38 -11.04 -0.97
CA GLY A 178 -5.31 -10.99 0.16
C GLY A 178 -4.93 -9.92 1.18
N LEU A 179 -3.65 -9.85 1.56
CA LEU A 179 -3.15 -8.86 2.52
C LEU A 179 -3.33 -7.42 2.01
N SER A 180 -2.94 -7.16 0.76
CA SER A 180 -3.06 -5.83 0.16
C SER A 180 -4.51 -5.43 -0.07
N SER A 181 -5.38 -6.38 -0.42
CA SER A 181 -6.82 -6.15 -0.53
C SER A 181 -7.44 -5.79 0.83
N ALA A 182 -7.05 -6.49 1.90
CA ALA A 182 -7.50 -6.16 3.26
C ALA A 182 -7.04 -4.76 3.68
N PHE A 183 -5.79 -4.38 3.40
CA PHE A 183 -5.29 -3.03 3.65
C PHE A 183 -6.00 -1.97 2.83
N LEU A 184 -6.28 -2.26 1.56
CA LEU A 184 -7.01 -1.34 0.70
C LEU A 184 -8.43 -1.12 1.23
N LEU A 185 -9.15 -2.19 1.59
CA LEU A 185 -10.48 -2.09 2.19
C LEU A 185 -10.45 -1.31 3.51
N PHE A 186 -9.45 -1.55 4.35
CA PHE A 186 -9.26 -0.80 5.58
C PHE A 186 -9.08 0.70 5.30
N PHE A 187 -8.13 1.09 4.44
CA PHE A 187 -7.86 2.50 4.16
C PHE A 187 -9.01 3.20 3.41
N ILE A 188 -9.71 2.51 2.51
CA ILE A 188 -10.94 3.04 1.90
C ILE A 188 -12.02 3.25 2.96
N GLY A 189 -12.18 2.29 3.88
CA GLY A 189 -13.12 2.39 4.99
C GLY A 189 -12.83 3.61 5.86
N VAL A 190 -11.58 3.78 6.30
CA VAL A 190 -11.24 4.94 7.13
C VAL A 190 -11.31 6.26 6.36
N TYR A 191 -10.89 6.28 5.09
CA TYR A 191 -11.07 7.45 4.22
C TYR A 191 -12.55 7.85 4.12
N TYR A 192 -13.45 6.87 3.95
CA TYR A 192 -14.88 7.13 3.92
C TYR A 192 -15.40 7.71 5.24
N TYR A 193 -14.90 7.24 6.38
CA TYR A 193 -15.27 7.77 7.69
C TYR A 193 -14.72 9.18 7.94
N ASN A 194 -13.51 9.48 7.46
CA ASN A 194 -12.85 10.77 7.64
C ASN A 194 -13.32 11.87 6.67
N LEU A 195 -14.12 11.55 5.65
CA LEU A 195 -14.77 12.60 4.85
C LEU A 195 -15.70 13.42 5.75
N ASP A 196 -15.58 14.76 5.70
CA ASP A 196 -16.39 15.77 6.39
C ASP A 196 -17.86 15.82 5.92
N PHE A 197 -18.41 14.69 5.48
CA PHE A 197 -19.83 14.53 5.25
C PHE A 197 -20.50 14.09 6.54
N THR A 198 -21.68 14.64 6.79
CA THR A 198 -22.52 14.18 7.88
C THR A 198 -22.85 12.69 7.70
N LEU A 199 -23.05 11.97 8.80
CA LEU A 199 -23.55 10.57 8.77
C LEU A 199 -24.84 10.46 7.95
N LEU A 200 -25.65 11.52 7.93
CA LEU A 200 -26.86 11.64 7.14
C LEU A 200 -26.56 11.64 5.63
N GLU A 201 -25.68 12.51 5.15
CA GLU A 201 -25.28 12.54 3.74
C GLU A 201 -24.65 11.22 3.28
N LYS A 202 -23.83 10.61 4.13
CA LYS A 202 -23.26 9.28 3.90
C LYS A 202 -24.35 8.21 3.73
N SER A 203 -25.41 8.27 4.53
CA SER A 203 -26.55 7.35 4.40
C SER A 203 -27.35 7.59 3.13
N TYR A 204 -27.57 8.86 2.71
CA TYR A 204 -28.24 9.17 1.45
C TYR A 204 -27.47 8.68 0.23
N ILE A 205 -26.14 8.81 0.23
CA ILE A 205 -25.29 8.29 -0.85
C ILE A 205 -25.38 6.77 -0.93
N LEU A 206 -25.37 6.07 0.21
CA LEU A 206 -25.48 4.60 0.27
C LEU A 206 -26.87 4.13 -0.18
N LEU A 207 -27.93 4.83 0.25
CA LEU A 207 -29.30 4.57 -0.18
C LEU A 207 -29.46 4.82 -1.69
N GLY A 208 -28.91 5.91 -2.20
CA GLY A 208 -28.95 6.27 -3.61
C GLY A 208 -28.20 5.28 -4.51
N THR A 209 -26.99 4.88 -4.10
CA THR A 209 -26.22 3.84 -4.82
C THR A 209 -26.89 2.47 -4.75
N GLY A 210 -27.43 2.08 -3.59
CA GLY A 210 -28.22 0.86 -3.45
C GLY A 210 -29.47 0.85 -4.34
N ALA A 211 -30.20 1.96 -4.37
CA ALA A 211 -31.37 2.13 -5.25
C ALA A 211 -30.98 2.09 -6.74
N ALA A 212 -29.89 2.76 -7.13
CA ALA A 212 -29.39 2.75 -8.50
C ALA A 212 -29.00 1.33 -8.95
N LEU A 213 -28.29 0.57 -8.10
CA LEU A 213 -27.93 -0.82 -8.38
C LEU A 213 -29.17 -1.72 -8.52
N LEU A 214 -30.21 -1.51 -7.70
CA LEU A 214 -31.47 -2.23 -7.82
C LEU A 214 -32.19 -1.90 -9.14
N VAL A 215 -32.22 -0.63 -9.54
CA VAL A 215 -32.80 -0.20 -10.83
C VAL A 215 -32.06 -0.85 -12.00
N ILE A 216 -30.73 -0.84 -11.98
CA ILE A 216 -29.90 -1.50 -12.99
C ILE A 216 -30.20 -3.00 -13.04
N ARG A 217 -30.23 -3.67 -11.88
CA ARG A 217 -30.55 -5.10 -11.78
C ARG A 217 -31.93 -5.42 -12.34
N LEU A 218 -32.96 -4.63 -12.01
CA LEU A 218 -34.30 -4.81 -12.54
C LEU A 218 -34.38 -4.53 -14.04
N GLY A 219 -33.62 -3.55 -14.54
CA GLY A 219 -33.47 -3.26 -15.97
C GLY A 219 -32.86 -4.44 -16.73
N LEU A 220 -31.74 -4.98 -16.24
CA LEU A 220 -31.07 -6.14 -16.81
C LEU A 220 -31.97 -7.39 -16.80
N LEU A 221 -32.69 -7.65 -15.70
CA LEU A 221 -33.63 -8.77 -15.61
C LEU A 221 -34.84 -8.63 -16.54
N ARG A 222 -35.29 -7.39 -16.82
CA ARG A 222 -36.37 -7.11 -17.78
C ARG A 222 -35.87 -7.22 -19.23
N TRP A 223 -34.62 -6.82 -19.50
CA TRP A 223 -33.98 -6.94 -20.80
C TRP A 223 -33.74 -8.40 -21.19
N GLY A 224 -33.12 -9.19 -20.30
CA GLY A 224 -32.88 -10.63 -20.54
C GLY A 224 -34.16 -11.46 -20.68
N ARG A 225 -35.30 -10.96 -20.19
CA ARG A 225 -36.62 -11.60 -20.40
C ARG A 225 -37.26 -11.25 -21.75
N ARG A 226 -36.80 -10.21 -22.44
CA ARG A 226 -37.30 -9.77 -23.76
C ARG A 226 -36.55 -10.41 -24.94
N GLU A 227 -35.33 -10.89 -24.73
CA GLU A 227 -34.55 -11.59 -25.76
C GLU A 227 -34.75 -13.12 -25.76
N GLY A 228 -35.55 -13.65 -24.81
CA GLY A 228 -35.85 -15.07 -24.64
C GLY A 228 -37.22 -15.53 -25.15
N THR A 229 -37.88 -14.75 -26.01
CA THR A 229 -39.13 -15.08 -26.73
C THR A 229 -38.97 -14.78 -28.20
#